data_AF-A0AAD9CPV1-F1
#
_entry.id   AF-A0AAD9CPV1-F1
#
_cell.length_a   1.000
_cell.length_b   1.000
_cell.length_c   1.000
_cell.angle_alpha   90.00
_cell.angle_beta   90.00
_cell.angle_gamma   90.00
#
_symmetry.space_group_name_H-M   'P 1'
#
loop_
_entity.id
_entity.type
_entity.pdbx_description
1 polymer ?
#
loop_
_entity_poly.entity_id
_entity_poly.type
_entity_poly.pdbx_seq_one_letter_code
_entity_poly.pdbx_strand_id
1 'polypeptide(L)'
;MNQGILALVTSTGCAAASALQSLTDAMHIPHLFIQRNGDGAPRTACQLNPSPEGESYTLAARPPVRINDVLLTLVSELHWQKFIIFYESDYGELGRMRAADGQIYLIDMTFVCEMISALSFKC
;
A
#
# COMPACT_ATOMS: atom_id res chain seq x y z
N MET A 1 -8.33 -28.82 -25.19
CA MET A 1 -8.08 -27.44 -25.66
C MET A 1 -7.36 -26.71 -24.54
N ASN A 2 -6.03 -26.57 -24.62
CA ASN A 2 -5.29 -25.81 -23.62
C ASN A 2 -5.39 -24.33 -24.00
N GLN A 3 -6.17 -23.58 -23.22
CA GLN A 3 -6.19 -22.12 -23.28
C GLN A 3 -4.91 -21.60 -22.62
N GLY A 4 -3.77 -21.80 -23.29
CA GLY A 4 -2.51 -21.24 -22.85
C GLY A 4 -2.57 -19.71 -22.94
N ILE A 5 -2.61 -19.05 -21.78
CA ILE A 5 -2.55 -17.60 -21.70
C ILE A 5 -1.09 -17.13 -21.72
N LEU A 6 -0.82 -16.03 -22.41
CA LEU A 6 0.52 -15.42 -22.45
C LEU A 6 0.80 -14.51 -21.24
N ALA A 7 -0.27 -13.95 -20.65
CA ALA A 7 -0.22 -13.13 -19.47
C ALA A 7 -1.57 -13.18 -18.74
N LEU A 8 -1.53 -12.93 -17.43
CA LEU A 8 -2.71 -12.80 -16.59
C LEU A 8 -2.89 -11.34 -16.20
N VAL A 9 -4.06 -10.76 -16.49
CA VAL A 9 -4.40 -9.40 -16.04
C VAL A 9 -5.48 -9.50 -14.98
N THR A 10 -5.26 -8.91 -13.81
CA THR A 10 -6.20 -8.99 -12.69
C THR A 10 -6.53 -7.61 -12.13
N SER A 11 -7.79 -7.41 -11.75
CA SER A 11 -8.28 -6.17 -11.13
C SER A 11 -9.04 -6.52 -9.86
N THR A 12 -8.29 -6.66 -8.76
CA THR A 12 -8.79 -7.20 -7.48
C THR A 12 -8.21 -6.43 -6.28
N GLY A 13 -8.75 -6.71 -5.08
CA GLY A 13 -8.21 -6.18 -3.83
C GLY A 13 -7.00 -6.97 -3.31
N CYS A 14 -6.35 -6.47 -2.25
CA CYS A 14 -5.08 -7.01 -1.77
C CYS A 14 -5.13 -8.48 -1.30
N ALA A 15 -6.23 -8.93 -0.71
CA ALA A 15 -6.37 -10.31 -0.25
C ALA A 15 -6.32 -11.33 -1.40
N ALA A 16 -6.94 -11.00 -2.54
CA ALA A 16 -6.87 -11.85 -3.73
C ALA A 16 -5.54 -11.67 -4.46
N ALA A 17 -4.97 -10.46 -4.44
CA ALA A 17 -3.71 -10.14 -5.10
C ALA A 17 -2.54 -10.98 -4.57
N SER A 18 -2.45 -11.17 -3.25
CA SER A 18 -1.39 -11.98 -2.64
C SER A 18 -1.48 -13.45 -3.06
N ALA A 19 -2.69 -14.03 -3.09
CA ALA A 19 -2.90 -15.39 -3.54
C ALA A 19 -2.59 -15.57 -5.04
N LEU A 20 -3.01 -14.61 -5.87
CA LEU A 20 -2.76 -14.64 -7.31
C LEU A 20 -1.27 -14.48 -7.64
N GLN A 21 -0.55 -13.65 -6.89
CA GLN A 21 0.88 -13.48 -7.05
C GLN A 21 1.64 -14.78 -6.75
N SER A 22 1.32 -15.47 -5.66
CA SER A 22 1.92 -16.79 -5.38
C SER A 22 1.65 -17.82 -6.48
N LEU A 23 0.44 -17.82 -7.06
CA LEU A 23 0.10 -18.70 -8.17
C LEU A 23 0.90 -18.37 -9.44
N THR A 24 0.99 -17.08 -9.79
CA THR A 24 1.65 -16.64 -11.02
C THR A 24 3.15 -16.83 -10.95
N ASP A 25 3.74 -16.66 -9.77
CA ASP A 25 5.15 -16.94 -9.54
C ASP A 25 5.45 -18.44 -9.66
N ALA A 26 4.61 -19.31 -9.09
CA ALA A 26 4.78 -20.77 -9.22
C ALA A 26 4.63 -21.27 -10.67
N MET A 27 3.80 -20.61 -11.47
CA MET A 27 3.50 -21.00 -12.85
C MET A 27 4.35 -20.25 -13.88
N HIS A 28 5.22 -19.32 -13.45
CA HIS A 28 6.00 -18.42 -14.32
C HIS A 28 5.13 -17.70 -15.37
N ILE A 29 3.92 -17.26 -14.97
CA ILE A 29 3.00 -16.53 -15.84
C ILE A 29 3.12 -15.04 -15.54
N PRO A 30 3.49 -14.19 -16.52
CA PRO A 30 3.50 -12.74 -16.34
C PRO A 30 2.14 -12.23 -15.87
N HIS A 31 2.12 -11.52 -14.76
CA HIS A 31 0.91 -11.10 -14.06
C HIS A 31 0.86 -9.58 -13.93
N LEU A 32 -0.07 -8.95 -14.64
CA LEU A 32 -0.32 -7.52 -14.53
C LEU A 32 -1.43 -7.28 -13.51
N PHE A 33 -1.06 -6.73 -12.35
CA PHE A 33 -1.95 -6.49 -11.23
C PHE A 33 -2.44 -5.04 -11.19
N ILE A 34 -3.75 -4.85 -11.28
CA ILE A 34 -4.42 -3.56 -11.13
C ILE A 34 -5.12 -3.54 -9.77
N GLN A 35 -4.52 -2.84 -8.82
CA GLN A 35 -5.08 -2.77 -7.48
C GLN A 35 -6.42 -2.02 -7.46
N ARG A 36 -7.49 -2.72 -7.06
CA ARG A 36 -8.76 -2.11 -6.68
C ARG A 36 -8.73 -1.64 -5.24
N ASN A 37 -9.47 -0.57 -4.99
CA ASN A 37 -9.66 -0.02 -3.66
C ASN A 37 -10.94 -0.56 -3.03
N GLY A 38 -10.99 -0.58 -1.69
CA GLY A 38 -12.27 -0.62 -0.97
C GLY A 38 -13.00 0.71 -1.18
N ASP A 39 -14.30 0.64 -1.42
CA ASP A 39 -15.35 1.67 -1.51
C ASP A 39 -14.99 3.17 -1.33
N GLY A 40 -13.98 3.68 -2.06
CA GLY A 40 -13.58 5.09 -2.04
C GLY A 40 -12.49 5.46 -1.02
N ALA A 41 -12.09 4.56 -0.13
CA ALA A 41 -11.01 4.78 0.82
C ALA A 41 -9.67 5.03 0.11
N PRO A 42 -8.70 5.78 0.66
CA PRO A 42 -7.40 5.96 0.01
C PRO A 42 -6.62 4.64 -0.09
N ARG A 43 -5.91 4.48 -1.21
CA ARG A 43 -5.21 3.24 -1.52
C ARG A 43 -3.95 3.09 -0.67
N THR A 44 -3.72 1.90 -0.14
CA THR A 44 -2.45 1.45 0.47
C THR A 44 -1.79 0.41 -0.44
N ALA A 45 -0.47 0.36 -0.53
CA ALA A 45 0.18 -0.70 -1.30
C ALA A 45 -0.13 -2.06 -0.68
N CYS A 46 -0.46 -3.07 -1.50
CA CYS A 46 -0.70 -4.42 -1.00
C CYS A 46 0.60 -5.03 -0.50
N GLN A 47 0.55 -5.72 0.66
CA GLN A 47 1.67 -6.53 1.13
C GLN A 47 1.69 -7.84 0.33
N LEU A 48 2.61 -7.94 -0.63
CA LEU A 48 2.80 -9.13 -1.44
C LEU A 48 3.78 -10.10 -0.75
N ASN A 49 3.68 -11.39 -1.10
CA ASN A 49 4.60 -12.39 -0.55
C ASN A 49 6.00 -12.19 -1.16
N PRO A 50 7.08 -12.43 -0.39
CA PRO A 50 8.43 -12.38 -0.94
C PRO A 50 8.56 -13.42 -2.06
N SER A 51 8.86 -12.96 -3.27
CA SER A 51 9.24 -13.84 -4.38
C SER A 51 10.70 -14.27 -4.23
N PRO A 52 11.09 -15.44 -4.76
CA PRO A 52 12.49 -15.80 -4.95
C PRO A 52 13.21 -14.76 -5.81
N GLU A 53 14.53 -14.61 -5.62
CA GLU A 53 15.32 -13.65 -6.40
C GLU A 53 15.15 -13.89 -7.91
N GLY A 54 14.69 -12.86 -8.63
CA GLY A 54 14.51 -12.89 -10.09
C GLY A 54 13.18 -13.49 -10.59
N GLU A 55 12.39 -14.13 -9.71
CA GLU A 55 11.15 -14.84 -10.09
C GLU A 55 9.89 -14.09 -9.63
N SER A 56 9.90 -12.76 -9.72
CA SER A 56 8.71 -11.93 -9.46
C SER A 56 7.97 -11.70 -10.76
N TYR A 57 6.84 -12.38 -10.95
CA TYR A 57 6.04 -12.27 -12.17
C TYR A 57 4.93 -11.24 -12.05
N THR A 58 4.72 -10.65 -10.86
CA THR A 58 3.65 -9.69 -10.62
C THR A 58 4.13 -8.25 -10.80
N LEU A 59 3.60 -7.58 -11.82
CA LEU A 59 3.81 -6.17 -12.11
C LEU A 59 2.61 -5.36 -11.67
N ALA A 60 2.81 -4.47 -10.70
CA ALA A 60 1.79 -3.52 -10.29
C ALA A 60 1.61 -2.43 -11.36
N ALA A 61 0.45 -2.39 -12.01
CA ALA A 61 0.17 -1.40 -13.07
C ALA A 61 -0.06 0.01 -12.52
N ARG A 62 -0.45 0.15 -11.25
CA ARG A 62 -0.67 1.46 -10.61
C ARG A 62 0.64 1.97 -9.99
N PRO A 63 0.92 3.28 -10.08
CA PRO A 63 2.13 3.87 -9.49
C PRO A 63 2.14 3.66 -7.97
N PRO A 64 3.30 3.77 -7.30
CA PRO A 64 3.35 3.70 -5.83
C PRO A 64 2.50 4.79 -5.17
N VAL A 65 1.97 4.50 -3.98
CA VAL A 65 1.17 5.47 -3.20
C VAL A 65 2.13 6.55 -2.67
N ARG A 66 1.97 7.79 -3.16
CA ARG A 66 2.77 8.96 -2.72
C ARG A 66 1.99 9.98 -1.90
N ILE A 67 0.87 9.55 -1.29
CA ILE A 67 0.05 10.46 -0.49
C ILE A 67 0.78 10.94 0.77
N ASN A 68 1.70 10.11 1.30
CA ASN A 68 2.54 10.46 2.45
C ASN A 68 3.44 11.66 2.13
N ASP A 69 4.14 11.64 0.99
CA ASP A 69 5.05 12.71 0.58
C ASP A 69 4.32 14.05 0.44
N VAL A 70 3.12 13.99 -0.15
CA VAL A 70 2.24 15.17 -0.32
C VAL A 70 1.74 15.68 1.03
N LEU A 71 1.30 14.79 1.91
CA LEU A 71 0.78 15.17 3.23
C LEU A 71 1.88 15.80 4.09
N LEU A 72 3.10 15.27 4.03
CA LEU A 72 4.26 15.83 4.74
C LEU A 72 4.60 17.23 4.25
N THR A 73 4.67 17.40 2.92
CA THR A 73 4.91 18.70 2.31
C THR A 73 3.82 19.70 2.72
N LEU A 74 2.56 19.26 2.74
CA LEU A 74 1.44 20.12 3.11
C LEU A 74 1.49 20.56 4.58
N VAL A 75 1.77 19.63 5.49
CA VAL A 75 1.86 19.93 6.93
C VAL A 75 3.07 20.82 7.21
N SER A 76 4.19 20.65 6.49
CA SER A 76 5.36 21.53 6.63
C SER A 76 5.10 22.94 6.12
N GLU A 77 4.49 23.09 4.94
CA GLU A 77 4.16 24.39 4.34
C GLU A 77 3.12 25.15 5.16
N LEU A 78 2.18 24.43 5.80
CA LEU A 78 1.18 25.04 6.69
C LEU A 78 1.70 25.28 8.11
N HIS A 79 2.96 24.92 8.42
CA HIS A 79 3.58 25.03 9.73
C HIS A 79 2.74 24.43 10.88
N TRP A 80 2.03 23.34 10.61
CA TRP A 80 1.22 22.66 11.62
C TRP A 80 2.12 21.91 12.60
N GLN A 81 2.08 22.28 13.89
CA GLN A 81 2.84 21.61 14.94
C GLN A 81 2.11 20.37 15.50
N LYS A 82 0.78 20.41 15.53
CA LYS A 82 -0.08 19.33 16.03
C LYS A 82 -1.34 19.23 15.18
N PHE A 83 -1.67 18.02 14.75
CA PHE A 83 -2.86 17.76 13.95
C PHE A 83 -3.39 16.35 14.20
N ILE A 84 -4.62 16.12 13.74
CA ILE A 84 -5.29 14.82 13.84
C ILE A 84 -5.59 14.35 12.43
N ILE A 85 -5.25 13.10 12.13
CA ILE A 85 -5.66 12.44 10.88
C ILE A 85 -6.84 11.52 11.19
N PHE A 86 -7.97 11.77 10.54
CA PHE A 86 -9.10 10.85 10.54
C PHE A 86 -8.99 9.93 9.33
N TYR A 87 -9.11 8.63 9.56
CA TYR A 87 -9.17 7.63 8.51
C TYR A 87 -10.31 6.65 8.81
N GLU A 88 -10.88 6.09 7.75
CA GLU A 88 -11.94 5.09 7.85
C GLU A 88 -11.35 3.73 8.20
N SER A 89 -12.16 2.85 8.81
CA SER A 89 -11.71 1.56 9.34
C SER A 89 -11.18 0.60 8.28
N ASP A 90 -11.45 0.86 7.01
CA ASP A 90 -10.98 0.10 5.86
C ASP A 90 -9.69 0.68 5.23
N TYR A 91 -9.07 1.69 5.85
CA TYR A 91 -7.80 2.29 5.39
C TYR A 91 -6.62 1.31 5.50
N GLY A 92 -6.48 0.45 4.49
CA GLY A 92 -5.43 -0.57 4.45
C GLY A 92 -5.45 -1.55 5.62
N GLU A 93 -4.39 -2.35 5.74
CA GLU A 93 -4.29 -3.33 6.84
C GLU A 93 -4.01 -2.66 8.19
N LEU A 94 -3.26 -1.56 8.18
CA LEU A 94 -2.94 -0.80 9.38
C LEU A 94 -4.18 -0.10 9.95
N GLY A 95 -5.02 0.48 9.09
CA GLY A 95 -6.29 1.08 9.51
C GLY A 95 -7.27 0.04 10.03
N ARG A 96 -7.33 -1.15 9.41
CA ARG A 96 -8.17 -2.26 9.89
C ARG A 96 -7.72 -2.81 11.25
N MET A 97 -6.42 -3.02 11.42
CA MET A 97 -5.86 -3.52 12.69
C MET A 97 -6.07 -2.50 13.81
N ARG A 98 -5.92 -1.19 13.52
CA ARG A 98 -6.02 -0.13 14.53
C ARG A 98 -7.44 0.39 14.77
N ALA A 99 -8.34 0.27 13.79
CA ALA A 99 -9.75 0.58 13.98
C ALA A 99 -10.44 -0.44 14.90
N ALA A 100 -9.94 -1.68 14.95
CA ALA A 100 -10.36 -2.65 15.96
C ALA A 100 -10.04 -2.20 17.40
N ASP A 101 -9.02 -1.35 17.56
CA ASP A 101 -8.54 -0.85 18.85
C ASP A 101 -9.12 0.53 19.25
N GLY A 102 -9.96 1.14 18.39
CA GLY A 102 -10.65 2.41 18.71
C GLY A 102 -9.73 3.62 18.94
N GLN A 103 -8.47 3.58 18.51
CA GLN A 103 -7.50 4.64 18.77
C GLN A 103 -7.57 5.79 17.75
N ILE A 104 -7.75 7.02 18.26
CA ILE A 104 -7.49 8.27 17.52
C ILE A 104 -5.99 8.56 17.66
N TYR A 105 -5.28 8.65 16.54
CA TYR A 105 -3.84 8.98 16.56
C TYR A 105 -3.64 10.49 16.46
N LEU A 106 -3.19 11.08 17.58
CA LEU A 106 -2.56 12.40 17.59
C LEU A 106 -1.17 12.24 16.99
N ILE A 107 -0.93 12.87 15.85
CA ILE A 107 0.38 12.87 15.20
C ILE A 107 1.06 14.19 15.59
N ASP A 108 2.10 14.09 16.42
CA ASP A 108 3.00 15.20 16.72
C ASP A 108 4.12 15.22 15.67
N MET A 109 4.48 16.39 15.13
CA MET A 109 5.56 16.53 14.14
C MET A 109 6.91 16.00 14.64
N THR A 110 7.12 15.97 15.96
CA THR A 110 8.31 15.36 16.58
C THR A 110 8.37 13.85 16.30
N PHE A 111 7.23 13.15 16.42
CA PHE A 111 7.11 11.71 16.16
C PHE A 111 7.22 11.41 14.66
N VAL A 112 6.69 12.30 13.81
CA VAL A 112 6.79 12.18 12.34
C VAL A 112 8.25 12.33 11.89
N CYS A 113 8.99 13.31 12.41
CA CYS A 113 10.41 13.46 12.11
C CYS A 113 11.25 12.26 12.59
N GLU A 114 10.97 11.68 13.76
CA GLU A 114 11.66 10.46 14.22
C GLU A 114 11.36 9.25 13.30
N MET A 115 10.11 9.08 12.87
CA MET A 115 9.73 7.99 11.96
C MET A 115 10.32 8.16 10.54
N ILE A 116 10.52 9.40 10.09
CA ILE A 116 11.08 9.75 8.78
C ILE A 116 12.61 9.79 8.78
N SER A 117 13.24 10.17 9.88
CA SER A 117 14.71 10.13 10.01
C SER A 117 15.22 8.68 10.03
N ALA A 118 14.39 7.71 10.45
CA ALA A 118 14.65 6.28 10.22
C ALA A 118 14.61 5.87 8.72
N LEU A 119 13.99 6.68 7.85
CA LEU A 119 13.88 6.50 6.40
C LEU A 119 14.77 7.48 5.57
N SER A 120 15.74 8.13 6.22
CA SER A 120 16.77 8.97 5.57
C SER A 120 16.28 10.24 4.86
N PHE A 121 15.08 10.74 5.17
CA PHE A 121 14.66 12.08 4.76
C PHE A 121 14.97 13.08 5.86
N LYS A 122 15.67 14.16 5.52
CA LYS A 122 15.94 15.27 6.44
C LYS A 122 14.65 16.09 6.61
N CYS A 123 14.13 16.08 7.84
CA CYS A 123 13.62 17.31 8.43
C CYS A 123 14.80 18.30 8.55
#